data_AF-A0A2D9CE55-F1
#
_entry.id   AF-A0A2D9CE55-F1
#
_cell.length_a   1.000
_cell.length_b   1.000
_cell.length_c   1.000
_cell.angle_alpha   90.00
_cell.angle_beta   90.00
_cell.angle_gamma   90.00
#
_symmetry.space_group_name_H-M   'P 1'
#
loop_
_entity.id
_entity.type
_entity.pdbx_description
1 polymer ?
#
loop_
_entity_poly.entity_id
_entity_poly.type
_entity_poly.pdbx_seq_one_letter_code
_entity_poly.pdbx_strand_id
1 'polypeptide(L)'
;MSRNLVRPFFPIPPQQYEMQYFAEIVRSFSTYLEQMQNPGEGRHNRLVLTNLQTDDSGLETGALFQQDGFVKITQIDTPHVRGSLATGSVGTVTVTTP
;
A
#
# COMPACT_ATOMS: atom_id res chain seq x y z
N MET A 1 -2.44 1.02 10.93
CA MET A 1 -2.03 1.12 12.36
C MET A 1 -3.26 0.98 13.25
N SER A 2 -3.74 -0.23 13.53
CA SER A 2 -4.75 -0.43 14.58
C SER A 2 -4.72 -1.87 15.09
N ARG A 3 -3.71 -2.13 15.93
CA ARG A 3 -3.84 -3.11 17.02
C ARG A 3 -3.98 -2.28 18.28
N ASN A 4 -4.86 -2.71 19.20
CA ASN A 4 -5.12 -2.08 20.50
C ASN A 4 -3.87 -2.18 21.40
N LEU A 5 -2.77 -1.56 20.96
CA LEU A 5 -1.51 -1.46 21.69
C LEU A 5 -1.74 -0.51 22.85
N VAL A 6 -1.39 -0.97 24.05
CA VAL A 6 -1.39 -0.13 25.24
C VAL A 6 -0.51 1.08 24.93
N ARG A 7 -1.14 2.26 24.91
CA ARG A 7 -0.43 3.52 24.71
C ARG A 7 0.52 3.71 25.90
N PRO A 8 1.82 3.91 25.66
CA PRO A 8 2.73 4.26 26.74
C PRO A 8 2.30 5.62 27.32
N PHE A 9 2.16 5.69 28.63
CA PHE A 9 1.89 6.92 29.36
C PHE A 9 3.21 7.51 29.84
N PHE A 10 3.37 8.82 29.67
CA PHE A 10 4.49 9.55 30.25
C PHE A 10 4.12 9.98 31.68
N PRO A 11 4.99 9.72 32.67
CA PRO A 11 4.76 10.15 34.05
C PRO A 11 4.79 11.68 34.17
N ILE A 12 4.13 12.22 35.20
CA ILE A 12 4.14 13.66 35.52
C ILE A 12 5.51 14.01 36.11
N PRO A 13 6.17 15.08 35.63
CA PRO A 13 7.50 15.45 36.12
C PRO A 13 7.49 15.79 37.62
N PRO A 14 8.36 15.19 38.44
CA PRO A 14 8.58 15.61 39.81
C PRO A 14 9.25 16.99 39.86
N GLN A 15 9.03 17.74 40.95
CA GLN A 15 9.67 19.05 41.16
C GLN A 15 11.17 18.95 41.45
N GLN A 16 11.63 17.75 41.79
CA GLN A 16 13.01 17.44 42.14
C GLN A 16 13.52 16.35 41.19
N TYR A 17 14.82 16.31 40.98
CA TYR A 17 15.42 15.27 40.16
C TYR A 17 15.27 13.90 40.83
N GLU A 18 14.56 12.98 40.16
CA GLU A 18 14.41 11.60 40.60
C GLU A 18 14.90 10.63 39.51
N MET A 19 15.85 9.75 39.86
CA MET A 19 16.38 8.74 38.94
C MET A 19 15.31 7.77 38.43
N GLN A 20 14.31 7.45 39.27
CA GLN A 20 13.21 6.55 38.91
C GLN A 20 12.33 7.15 37.80
N TYR A 21 12.04 8.45 37.86
CA TYR A 21 11.28 9.15 36.83
C TYR A 21 11.92 9.04 35.44
N PHE A 22 13.24 9.25 35.35
CA PHE A 22 13.96 9.11 34.08
C PHE A 22 14.00 7.67 33.57
N ALA A 23 14.09 6.69 34.46
CA ALA A 23 14.01 5.28 34.09
C ALA A 23 12.63 4.92 33.49
N GLU A 24 11.55 5.49 34.02
CA GLU A 24 10.20 5.29 33.47
C GLU A 24 10.02 5.98 32.11
N ILE A 25 10.56 7.19 31.92
CA ILE A 25 10.58 7.84 30.60
C ILE A 25 11.29 6.95 29.58
N VAL A 26 12.52 6.51 29.88
CA VAL A 26 13.30 5.68 28.95
C VAL A 26 12.54 4.39 28.61
N ARG A 27 11.92 3.73 29.59
CA ARG A 27 11.10 2.54 29.36
C ARG A 27 9.90 2.83 28.45
N SER A 28 9.15 3.89 28.74
CA SER A 28 7.98 4.28 27.93
C SER A 28 8.37 4.62 26.49
N PHE A 29 9.54 5.23 26.29
CA PHE A 29 10.09 5.59 24.99
C PHE A 29 10.57 4.36 24.21
N SER A 30 11.25 3.41 24.86
CA SER A 30 11.65 2.14 24.24
C SER A 30 10.44 1.34 23.78
N THR A 31 9.39 1.25 24.61
CA THR A 31 8.14 0.60 24.21
C THR A 31 7.49 1.32 23.02
N TYR A 32 7.47 2.65 23.00
CA TYR A 32 6.97 3.40 21.84
C TYR A 32 7.76 3.10 20.56
N LEU A 33 9.10 3.06 20.63
CA LEU A 33 9.96 2.77 19.49
C LEU A 33 9.77 1.34 18.97
N GLU A 34 9.65 0.34 19.85
CA GLU A 34 9.34 -1.04 19.44
C GLU A 34 7.97 -1.15 18.76
N GLN A 35 6.98 -0.38 19.23
CA GLN A 35 5.65 -0.31 18.62
C GLN A 35 5.68 0.40 17.26
N MET A 36 6.57 1.39 17.06
CA MET A 36 6.78 2.04 15.77
C MET A 36 7.54 1.17 14.77
N GLN A 37 8.55 0.42 15.22
CA GLN A 37 9.41 -0.39 14.34
C GLN A 37 8.81 -1.75 13.99
N ASN A 38 7.92 -2.28 14.83
CA ASN A 38 7.13 -3.48 14.53
C ASN A 38 5.66 -3.11 14.30
N PRO A 39 5.33 -2.33 13.24
CA PRO A 39 3.96 -2.11 12.86
C PRO A 39 3.45 -3.46 12.35
N GLY A 40 2.88 -4.26 13.27
CA GLY A 40 2.16 -5.47 12.90
C GLY A 40 0.99 -5.15 11.96
N GLU A 41 0.20 -6.15 11.59
CA GLU A 41 -0.89 -6.02 10.62
C GLU A 41 -1.73 -4.74 10.84
N GLY A 42 -1.71 -3.87 9.82
CA GLY A 42 -2.44 -2.63 9.85
C GLY A 42 -3.93 -2.88 9.63
N ARG A 43 -4.77 -2.73 10.66
CA ARG A 43 -6.20 -2.50 10.45
C ARG A 43 -6.44 -1.02 10.17
N HIS A 44 -7.12 -0.74 9.06
CA HIS A 44 -7.48 0.61 8.63
C HIS A 44 -9.01 0.69 8.53
N ASN A 45 -9.63 1.64 9.23
CA ASN A 45 -11.07 1.88 9.13
C ASN A 45 -11.42 2.71 7.88
N ARG A 46 -10.47 3.51 7.40
CA ARG A 46 -10.57 4.30 6.16
C ARG A 46 -9.18 4.47 5.57
N LEU A 47 -9.04 4.19 4.27
CA LEU A 47 -7.83 4.35 3.49
C LEU A 47 -8.18 5.10 2.22
N VAL A 48 -7.38 6.11 1.86
CA VAL A 48 -7.51 6.86 0.61
C VAL A 48 -6.19 6.72 -0.12
N LEU A 49 -6.22 6.04 -1.27
CA LEU A 49 -5.07 5.87 -2.15
C LEU A 49 -5.23 6.84 -3.32
N THR A 50 -4.41 7.88 -3.35
CA THR A 50 -4.43 8.89 -4.42
C THR A 50 -3.42 8.54 -5.51
N ASN A 51 -3.71 8.92 -6.75
CA ASN A 51 -2.80 8.75 -7.89
C ASN A 51 -2.44 7.27 -8.19
N LEU A 52 -3.38 6.34 -7.97
CA LEU A 52 -3.24 4.97 -8.47
C LEU A 52 -3.34 4.97 -9.99
N GLN A 53 -2.48 4.19 -10.64
CA GLN A 53 -2.55 3.97 -12.09
C GLN A 53 -3.80 3.17 -12.45
N THR A 54 -4.27 3.30 -13.69
CA THR A 54 -5.46 2.60 -14.21
C THR A 54 -5.18 1.19 -14.74
N ASP A 55 -3.92 0.76 -14.67
CA ASP A 55 -3.35 -0.41 -15.33
C ASP A 55 -2.12 -0.90 -14.58
N ASP A 56 -1.67 -2.10 -14.92
CA ASP A 56 -0.53 -2.79 -14.34
C ASP A 56 0.79 -2.57 -15.12
N SER A 57 0.78 -1.72 -16.17
CA SER A 57 1.92 -1.53 -17.05
C SER A 57 3.08 -0.81 -16.38
N GLY A 58 4.22 -1.49 -16.29
CA GLY A 58 5.45 -0.95 -15.68
C GLY A 58 5.45 -0.98 -14.15
N LEU A 59 4.45 -1.63 -13.54
CA LEU A 59 4.40 -1.87 -12.11
C LEU A 59 5.09 -3.18 -11.73
N GLU A 60 5.71 -3.20 -10.56
CA GLU A 60 6.26 -4.43 -9.98
C GLU A 60 5.14 -5.38 -9.53
N THR A 61 5.43 -6.68 -9.53
CA THR A 61 4.50 -7.69 -9.00
C THR A 61 4.18 -7.38 -7.54
N GLY A 62 2.89 -7.31 -7.20
CA GLY A 62 2.45 -6.94 -5.86
C GLY A 62 2.10 -5.46 -5.68
N ALA A 63 2.41 -4.60 -6.65
CA ALA A 63 1.98 -3.20 -6.63
C ALA A 63 0.45 -3.07 -6.74
N LEU A 64 -0.10 -1.98 -6.20
CA LEU A 64 -1.51 -1.65 -6.27
C LEU A 64 -1.80 -0.73 -7.44
N PHE A 65 -2.87 -1.02 -8.17
CA PHE A 65 -3.43 -0.15 -9.21
C PHE A 65 -4.96 -0.14 -9.10
N GLN A 66 -5.60 0.80 -9.78
CA GLN A 66 -7.04 0.90 -9.86
C GLN A 66 -7.48 0.46 -11.26
N GLN A 67 -8.61 -0.23 -11.38
CA GLN A 67 -9.24 -0.52 -12.66
C GLN A 67 -10.75 -0.49 -12.48
N ASP A 68 -11.45 0.32 -13.28
CA ASP A 68 -12.92 0.44 -13.27
C ASP A 68 -13.54 0.67 -11.87
N GLY A 69 -12.79 1.33 -10.99
CA GLY A 69 -13.22 1.67 -9.62
C GLY A 69 -12.81 0.63 -8.56
N PHE A 70 -12.19 -0.47 -8.97
CA PHE A 70 -11.67 -1.51 -8.08
C PHE A 70 -10.18 -1.35 -7.86
N VAL A 71 -9.71 -1.62 -6.64
CA VAL A 71 -8.27 -1.74 -6.36
C VAL A 71 -7.85 -3.18 -6.66
N LYS A 72 -6.81 -3.33 -7.48
CA LYS A 72 -6.23 -4.61 -7.89
C LYS A 72 -4.73 -4.64 -7.59
N ILE A 73 -4.16 -5.83 -7.61
CA ILE A 73 -2.73 -6.09 -7.41
C ILE A 73 -2.15 -6.60 -8.72
N THR A 74 -0.99 -6.07 -9.11
CA THR A 74 -0.24 -6.52 -10.29
C THR A 74 0.20 -7.97 -10.10
N GLN A 75 -0.20 -8.85 -11.02
CA GLN A 75 0.18 -10.26 -11.05
C GLN A 75 0.87 -10.62 -12.36
N ILE A 76 1.80 -11.55 -12.27
CA ILE A 76 2.43 -12.16 -13.45
C ILE A 76 1.34 -12.88 -14.26
N ASP A 77 1.45 -12.81 -15.59
CA ASP A 77 0.55 -13.45 -16.56
C ASP A 77 -0.92 -13.01 -16.53
N THR A 78 -1.25 -11.94 -15.80
CA THR A 78 -2.61 -11.38 -15.73
C THR A 78 -2.61 -9.91 -16.16
N PRO A 79 -2.48 -9.63 -17.48
CA PRO A 79 -2.30 -8.26 -17.96
C PRO A 79 -3.59 -7.44 -17.89
N HIS A 80 -3.45 -6.19 -17.44
CA HIS A 80 -4.50 -5.15 -17.51
C HIS A 80 -4.04 -4.05 -18.46
N VAL A 81 -4.08 -4.37 -19.76
CA VAL A 81 -3.61 -3.52 -20.85
C VAL A 81 -4.38 -2.21 -20.97
N ARG A 82 -3.66 -1.08 -21.12
CA ARG A 82 -4.21 0.27 -21.41
C ARG A 82 -4.98 0.36 -22.74
N GLY A 83 -4.80 -0.62 -23.62
CA GLY A 83 -5.44 -0.70 -24.91
C GLY A 83 -4.87 -1.87 -25.70
N SER A 84 -5.71 -2.46 -26.56
CA SER A 84 -5.30 -3.47 -27.53
C SER A 84 -5.60 -2.93 -28.92
N LEU A 85 -4.56 -2.80 -29.75
CA LEU A 85 -4.66 -2.39 -31.15
C LEU A 85 -4.17 -3.57 -32.00
N ALA A 86 -5.03 -4.04 -32.91
CA ALA A 86 -4.70 -5.09 -33.87
C ALA A 86 -4.90 -4.54 -35.28
N THR A 87 -3.89 -4.71 -36.14
CA THR A 87 -4.00 -4.39 -37.58
C THR A 87 -4.25 -5.69 -38.33
N GLY A 88 -5.42 -5.82 -38.97
CA GLY A 88 -5.76 -6.95 -39.84
C GLY A 88 -5.63 -6.58 -41.31
N SER A 89 -4.99 -7.42 -42.12
CA SER A 89 -4.95 -7.29 -43.58
C SER A 89 -5.97 -8.26 -44.19
N VAL A 90 -6.83 -7.77 -45.10
CA VAL A 90 -7.73 -8.61 -45.89
C VAL A 90 -7.20 -8.62 -47.32
N GLY A 91 -6.90 -9.82 -47.85
CA GLY A 91 -6.36 -10.00 -49.20
C GLY A 91 -7.35 -9.61 -50.31
N THR A 92 -6.83 -9.34 -51.51
CA THR A 92 -7.65 -8.93 -52.67
C THR A 92 -8.29 -10.13 -53.36
N VAL A 93 -9.59 -10.03 -53.67
CA VAL A 93 -10.32 -11.04 -54.45
C VAL A 93 -10.38 -10.58 -55.90
N THR A 94 -9.81 -11.37 -56.82
CA THR A 94 -9.96 -11.15 -58.27
C THR A 94 -11.18 -11.92 -58.76
N VAL A 95 -12.19 -11.20 -59.27
CA VAL A 95 -13.36 -11.80 -59.93
C VAL A 95 -13.12 -11.79 -61.43
N THR A 96 -13.06 -12.98 -62.03
CA THR A 96 -12.97 -13.14 -63.49
C THR A 96 -14.35 -13.51 -64.01
N THR A 97 -14.96 -12.65 -64.82
CA THR A 97 -16.19 -12.97 -65.55
C THR A 97 -15.84 -13.47 -66.96
N PRO A 98 -16.61 -14.44 -67.50
CA PRO A 98 -16.35 -15.07 -68.80
C PRO A 98 -16.51 -14.13 -69.99
#